data_AF-A0A429ZXT0-F1
#
_entry.id   AF-A0A429ZXT0-F1
#
_cell.length_a   1.000
_cell.length_b   1.000
_cell.length_c   1.000
_cell.angle_alpha   90.00
_cell.angle_beta   90.00
_cell.angle_gamma   90.00
#
_symmetry.space_group_name_H-M   'P 1'
#
loop_
_entity.id
_entity.type
_entity.pdbx_description
1 polymer ?
#
loop_
_entity_poly.entity_id
_entity_poly.type
_entity_poly.pdbx_seq_one_letter_code
_entity_poly.pdbx_strand_id
1 'polypeptide(L)'
;MSRKTKVVVFVLFIFLLILFSIVNAQEVSINLFFTTIRLPIIVLILGCFIVSFLISMLLLFSTVMKRNRQIKRQNKMISQLEFQSKLDYSDEAQTKINHLEQVTQAQTREISDLRHKLASYILDEADEENNND
;
A
#
# COMPACT_ATOMS: atom_id res chain seq x y z
N MET A 1 5.54 19.35 -18.02
CA MET A 1 6.15 20.69 -18.16
C MET A 1 7.55 20.69 -17.57
N SER A 2 8.58 20.95 -18.38
CA SER A 2 9.98 20.91 -17.92
C SER A 2 10.26 22.02 -16.89
N ARG A 3 11.24 21.81 -15.99
CA ARG A 3 11.62 22.84 -15.00
C ARG A 3 11.96 24.19 -15.67
N LYS A 4 12.60 24.15 -16.84
CA LYS A 4 12.94 25.34 -17.65
C LYS A 4 11.69 26.09 -18.11
N THR A 5 10.69 25.38 -18.63
CA THR A 5 9.41 25.97 -19.05
C THR A 5 8.67 26.63 -17.89
N LYS A 6 8.71 26.03 -16.68
CA LYS A 6 8.11 26.63 -15.48
C LYS A 6 8.77 27.96 -15.11
N VAL A 7 10.11 28.02 -15.17
CA VAL A 7 10.86 29.26 -14.90
C VAL A 7 10.51 30.34 -15.92
N VAL A 8 10.50 30.01 -17.22
CA VAL A 8 10.15 30.97 -18.28
C VAL A 8 8.73 31.53 -18.08
N VAL A 9 7.75 30.66 -17.81
CA VAL A 9 6.36 31.09 -17.56
C VAL A 9 6.27 31.96 -16.30
N PHE A 10 6.99 31.64 -15.24
CA PHE A 10 7.01 32.42 -14.01
C PHE A 10 7.60 33.82 -14.22
N VAL A 11 8.70 33.92 -14.99
CA VAL A 11 9.31 35.21 -15.36
C VAL A 11 8.33 36.06 -16.17
N LEU A 12 7.67 35.48 -17.17
CA LEU A 12 6.65 36.18 -17.97
C LEU A 12 5.48 36.65 -17.11
N PHE A 13 5.05 35.84 -16.13
CA PHE A 13 3.98 36.20 -15.20
C PHE A 13 4.36 37.37 -14.31
N ILE A 14 5.58 37.39 -13.74
CA ILE A 14 6.08 38.53 -12.97
C ILE A 14 6.13 39.79 -13.83
N PHE A 15 6.63 39.67 -15.07
CA PHE A 15 6.67 40.79 -16.00
C PHE A 15 5.26 41.36 -16.26
N LEU A 16 4.27 40.50 -16.43
CA LEU A 16 2.87 40.90 -16.58
C LEU A 16 2.34 41.62 -15.33
N LEU A 17 2.66 41.15 -14.13
CA LEU A 17 2.28 41.82 -12.87
C LEU A 17 2.88 43.22 -12.75
N ILE A 18 4.14 43.40 -13.16
CA ILE A 18 4.80 44.71 -13.17
C ILE A 18 4.09 45.65 -14.14
N LEU A 19 3.82 45.19 -15.37
CA LEU A 19 3.11 45.98 -16.38
C LEU A 19 1.71 46.37 -15.87
N PHE A 20 1.00 45.43 -15.25
CA PHE A 20 -0.31 45.66 -14.67
C PHE A 20 -0.27 46.68 -13.53
N SER A 21 0.78 46.65 -12.71
CA SER A 21 0.99 47.61 -11.63
C SER A 21 1.25 49.03 -12.13
N ILE A 22 1.92 49.19 -13.28
CA ILE A 22 2.16 50.51 -13.87
C ILE A 22 0.84 51.09 -14.40
N VAL A 23 0.08 50.30 -15.16
CA VAL A 23 -1.19 50.75 -15.76
C VAL A 23 -2.26 51.00 -14.69
N ASN A 24 -2.28 50.20 -13.63
CA ASN A 24 -3.23 50.30 -12.52
C ASN A 24 -2.59 50.85 -11.25
N ALA A 25 -1.65 51.79 -11.40
CA ALA A 25 -0.94 52.45 -10.30
C ALA A 25 -1.83 53.39 -9.46
N GLN A 26 -3.14 53.43 -9.73
CA GLN A 26 -4.09 54.22 -8.97
C GLN A 26 -4.11 53.76 -7.52
N GLU A 27 -3.74 54.67 -6.62
CA GLU A 27 -3.75 54.42 -5.19
C GLU A 27 -5.17 54.48 -4.63
N VAL A 28 -5.52 53.47 -3.83
CA VAL A 28 -6.77 53.43 -3.08
C VAL A 28 -6.43 53.50 -1.59
N SER A 29 -7.09 54.42 -0.89
CA SER A 29 -7.02 54.54 0.56
C SER A 29 -7.92 53.48 1.21
N ILE A 30 -7.33 52.62 2.03
CA ILE A 30 -8.05 51.57 2.74
C ILE A 30 -7.94 51.86 4.23
N ASN A 31 -9.09 52.02 4.89
CA ASN A 31 -9.16 52.09 6.34
C ASN A 31 -9.19 50.66 6.88
N LEU A 32 -8.06 50.19 7.37
CA LEU A 32 -8.00 49.00 8.21
C LEU A 32 -8.49 49.36 9.61
N PHE A 33 -8.81 48.34 10.40
CA PHE A 33 -9.38 48.49 11.74
C PHE A 33 -8.57 49.41 12.68
N PHE A 34 -7.26 49.56 12.44
CA PHE A 34 -6.35 50.36 13.26
C PHE A 34 -5.49 51.36 12.49
N THR A 35 -5.54 51.39 11.15
CA THR A 35 -4.67 52.26 10.34
C THR A 35 -5.24 52.50 8.95
N THR A 36 -4.83 53.57 8.29
CA THR A 36 -5.17 53.84 6.88
C THR A 36 -3.92 53.67 6.03
N ILE A 37 -3.99 52.82 5.02
CA ILE A 37 -2.88 52.58 4.09
C ILE A 37 -3.33 52.93 2.68
N ARG A 38 -2.44 53.58 1.91
CA ARG A 38 -2.63 53.85 0.48
C ARG A 38 -1.76 52.89 -0.32
N LEU A 39 -2.39 52.07 -1.15
CA LEU A 39 -1.72 51.09 -2.00
C LEU A 39 -2.38 51.06 -3.38
N PRO A 40 -1.63 50.72 -4.44
CA PRO A 40 -2.21 50.45 -5.75
C PRO A 40 -3.20 49.26 -5.71
N ILE A 41 -4.22 49.30 -6.56
CA ILE A 41 -5.30 48.29 -6.61
C ILE A 41 -4.77 46.86 -6.77
N ILE A 42 -3.72 46.65 -7.59
CA ILE A 42 -3.17 45.30 -7.80
C ILE A 42 -2.59 44.70 -6.51
N VAL A 43 -1.95 45.53 -5.68
CA VAL A 43 -1.36 45.08 -4.41
C VAL A 43 -2.46 44.62 -3.46
N LEU A 44 -3.58 45.34 -3.45
CA LEU A 44 -4.76 44.97 -2.66
C LEU A 44 -5.35 43.63 -3.11
N ILE A 45 -5.57 43.45 -4.42
CA ILE A 45 -6.13 42.21 -4.98
C ILE A 45 -5.22 41.01 -4.69
N LEU A 46 -3.90 41.17 -4.89
CA LEU A 46 -2.93 40.13 -4.58
C LEU A 46 -2.92 39.80 -3.09
N GLY A 47 -3.02 40.81 -2.21
CA GLY A 47 -3.13 40.61 -0.77
C GLY A 47 -4.35 39.76 -0.39
N CYS A 48 -5.52 40.09 -0.94
CA CYS A 48 -6.74 39.29 -0.74
C CYS A 48 -6.58 37.86 -1.25
N PHE A 49 -5.97 37.67 -2.43
CA PHE A 49 -5.72 36.34 -2.99
C PHE A 49 -4.84 35.48 -2.07
N ILE A 50 -3.80 36.07 -1.48
CA ILE A 50 -2.94 35.38 -0.51
C ILE A 50 -3.75 34.96 0.72
N VAL A 51 -4.58 35.85 1.26
CA VAL A 51 -5.45 35.52 2.40
C VAL A 51 -6.41 34.37 2.06
N SER A 52 -7.04 34.39 0.88
CA SER A 52 -7.89 33.29 0.41
C SER A 52 -7.14 31.96 0.28
N PHE A 53 -5.90 31.98 -0.21
CA PHE A 53 -5.05 30.80 -0.30
C PHE A 53 -4.72 30.25 1.09
N LEU A 54 -4.37 31.11 2.05
CA LEU A 54 -4.07 30.71 3.42
C LEU A 54 -5.29 30.07 4.10
N ILE A 55 -6.47 30.66 3.94
CA ILE A 55 -7.73 30.10 4.46
C ILE A 55 -7.99 28.72 3.84
N SER A 56 -7.86 28.60 2.51
CA SER A 56 -8.05 27.32 1.80
C SER A 56 -7.06 26.25 2.25
N MET A 57 -5.79 26.62 2.43
CA MET A 57 -4.74 25.72 2.91
C MET A 57 -5.04 25.21 4.32
N LEU A 58 -5.54 26.08 5.20
CA LEU A 58 -5.93 25.70 6.56
C LEU A 58 -7.08 24.67 6.56
N LEU A 59 -8.09 24.87 5.72
CA LEU A 59 -9.20 23.92 5.56
C LEU A 59 -8.70 22.57 4.98
N LEU A 60 -7.78 22.64 4.02
CA LEU A 60 -7.23 21.44 3.37
C LEU A 60 -6.33 20.64 4.32
N PHE A 61 -5.54 21.31 5.17
CA PHE A 61 -4.66 20.66 6.14
C PHE A 61 -5.41 19.71 7.07
N SER A 62 -6.55 20.16 7.60
CA SER A 62 -7.42 19.33 8.44
C SER A 62 -7.94 18.09 7.70
N THR A 63 -8.28 18.26 6.41
CA THR A 63 -8.77 17.17 5.56
C THR A 63 -7.67 16.16 5.24
N VAL A 64 -6.48 16.63 4.86
CA VAL A 64 -5.32 15.79 4.55
C VAL A 64 -4.91 14.97 5.77
N MET A 65 -4.93 15.55 6.97
CA MET A 65 -4.60 14.82 8.19
C MET A 65 -5.57 13.66 8.46
N LYS A 66 -6.88 13.87 8.25
CA LYS A 66 -7.90 12.81 8.37
C LYS A 66 -7.69 11.71 7.32
N ARG A 67 -7.44 12.09 6.05
CA ARG A 67 -7.19 11.15 4.96
C ARG A 67 -5.95 10.28 5.22
N ASN A 68 -4.85 10.87 5.68
CA ASN A 68 -3.63 10.12 6.01
C ASN A 68 -3.86 9.11 7.15
N ARG A 69 -4.68 9.44 8.15
CA ARG A 69 -5.06 8.49 9.21
C ARG A 69 -5.88 7.32 8.65
N GLN A 70 -6.82 7.60 7.75
CA GLN A 70 -7.62 6.55 7.09
C GLN A 70 -6.75 5.64 6.23
N ILE A 71 -5.83 6.19 5.44
CA ILE A 71 -4.87 5.41 4.63
C ILE A 71 -4.03 4.49 5.52
N LYS A 72 -3.49 5.01 6.64
CA LYS A 72 -2.74 4.17 7.59
C LYS A 72 -3.60 3.04 8.17
N ARG A 73 -4.87 3.32 8.50
CA ARG A 73 -5.80 2.31 9.03
C ARG A 73 -6.11 1.23 7.98
N GLN A 74 -6.37 1.65 6.74
CA GLN A 74 -6.63 0.74 5.62
C GLN A 74 -5.42 -0.14 5.33
N ASN A 75 -4.21 0.45 5.26
CA ASN A 75 -2.97 -0.31 5.07
C ASN A 75 -2.73 -1.32 6.20
N LYS A 76 -3.05 -0.96 7.45
CA LYS A 76 -2.96 -1.88 8.58
C LYS A 76 -3.96 -3.04 8.44
N MET A 77 -5.19 -2.78 8.01
CA MET A 77 -6.17 -3.83 7.75
C MET A 77 -5.69 -4.76 6.64
N ILE A 78 -5.21 -4.22 5.51
CA ILE A 78 -4.68 -5.03 4.40
C ILE A 78 -3.56 -5.94 4.90
N SER A 79 -2.58 -5.39 5.63
CA SER A 79 -1.47 -6.18 6.18
C SER A 79 -1.93 -7.27 7.16
N GLN A 80 -2.96 -7.00 7.97
CA GLN A 80 -3.56 -8.00 8.86
C GLN A 80 -4.27 -9.12 8.09
N LEU A 81 -5.06 -8.77 7.07
CA LEU A 81 -5.72 -9.75 6.22
C LEU A 81 -4.71 -10.61 5.45
N GLU A 82 -3.66 -10.02 4.91
CA GLU A 82 -2.58 -10.74 4.22
C GLU A 82 -1.86 -11.71 5.16
N PHE A 83 -1.58 -11.28 6.40
CA PHE A 83 -0.96 -12.14 7.40
C PHE A 83 -1.87 -13.31 7.80
N GLN A 84 -3.15 -13.04 8.04
CA GLN A 84 -4.13 -14.07 8.39
C GLN A 84 -4.29 -15.08 7.25
N SER A 85 -4.44 -14.60 6.01
CA SER A 85 -4.53 -15.47 4.83
C SER A 85 -3.30 -16.37 4.70
N LYS A 86 -2.08 -15.87 4.95
CA LYS A 86 -0.87 -16.68 4.92
C LYS A 86 -0.83 -17.77 6.01
N LEU A 87 -1.33 -17.46 7.21
CA LEU A 87 -1.46 -18.46 8.27
C LEU A 87 -2.45 -19.55 7.90
N ASP A 88 -3.61 -19.18 7.36
CA ASP A 88 -4.65 -20.13 6.94
C ASP A 88 -4.12 -21.09 5.86
N TYR A 89 -3.40 -20.57 4.85
CA TYR A 89 -2.75 -21.42 3.83
C TYR A 89 -1.68 -22.34 4.42
N SER A 90 -0.93 -21.86 5.42
CA SER A 90 0.09 -22.68 6.09
C SER A 90 -0.51 -23.81 6.92
N ASP A 91 -1.64 -23.55 7.59
CA ASP A 91 -2.35 -24.54 8.40
C ASP A 91 -3.03 -25.60 7.50
N GLU A 92 -3.64 -25.17 6.40
CA GLU A 92 -4.20 -26.08 5.40
C GLU A 92 -3.11 -26.93 4.72
N ALA A 93 -1.93 -26.36 4.47
CA ALA A 93 -0.79 -27.12 3.95
C ALA A 93 -0.29 -28.15 4.98
N GLN A 94 -0.19 -27.78 6.26
CA GLN A 94 0.29 -28.67 7.31
C GLN A 94 -0.69 -29.83 7.55
N THR A 95 -1.99 -29.58 7.52
CA THR A 95 -3.01 -30.65 7.65
C THR A 95 -2.94 -31.64 6.49
N LYS A 96 -2.74 -31.18 5.25
CA LYS A 96 -2.52 -32.04 4.09
C LYS A 96 -1.24 -32.86 4.21
N ILE A 97 -0.13 -32.25 4.65
CA ILE A 97 1.15 -32.94 4.87
C ILE A 97 0.98 -34.05 5.92
N ASN A 98 0.39 -33.74 7.07
CA ASN A 98 0.17 -34.72 8.14
C ASN A 98 -0.70 -35.88 7.65
N HIS A 99 -1.73 -35.62 6.85
CA HIS A 99 -2.56 -36.66 6.24
C HIS A 99 -1.78 -37.52 5.25
N LEU A 100 -0.97 -36.91 4.38
CA LEU A 100 -0.10 -37.62 3.42
C LEU A 100 0.93 -38.50 4.14
N GLU A 101 1.51 -38.02 5.23
CA GLU A 101 2.42 -38.80 6.08
C GLU A 101 1.72 -40.03 6.69
N GLN A 102 0.49 -39.86 7.22
CA GLN A 102 -0.30 -40.98 7.73
C GLN A 102 -0.59 -42.03 6.66
N VAL A 103 -0.99 -41.60 5.45
CA VAL A 103 -1.25 -42.50 4.31
C VAL A 103 0.02 -43.25 3.90
N THR A 104 1.15 -42.54 3.80
CA THR A 104 2.43 -43.15 3.43
C THR A 104 2.88 -44.17 4.47
N GLN A 105 2.68 -43.88 5.77
CA GLN A 105 3.01 -44.80 6.85
C GLN A 105 2.12 -46.04 6.83
N ALA A 106 0.81 -45.90 6.57
CA ALA A 106 -0.10 -47.02 6.42
C ALA A 106 0.30 -47.93 5.24
N GLN A 107 0.60 -47.34 4.08
CA GLN A 107 1.07 -48.08 2.90
C GLN A 107 2.40 -48.80 3.17
N THR A 108 3.33 -48.19 3.90
CA THR A 108 4.62 -48.82 4.25
C THR A 108 4.42 -50.05 5.13
N ARG A 109 3.48 -50.00 6.08
CA ARG A 109 3.13 -51.15 6.93
C ARG A 109 2.51 -52.26 6.10
N GLU A 110 1.56 -51.94 5.22
CA GLU A 110 0.92 -52.91 4.34
C GLU A 110 1.93 -53.61 3.42
N ILE A 111 2.86 -52.85 2.81
CA ILE A 111 3.96 -53.41 2.03
C ILE A 111 4.83 -54.35 2.89
N SER A 112 5.14 -53.96 4.12
CA SER A 112 5.93 -54.79 5.04
C SER A 112 5.23 -56.12 5.35
N ASP A 113 3.92 -56.08 5.65
CA ASP A 113 3.12 -57.26 5.97
C ASP A 113 3.01 -58.19 4.75
N LEU A 114 2.78 -57.63 3.56
CA LEU A 114 2.77 -58.40 2.30
C LEU A 114 4.12 -59.08 2.05
N ARG A 115 5.24 -58.40 2.30
CA ARG A 115 6.57 -58.98 2.17
C ARG A 115 6.81 -60.10 3.16
N HIS A 116 6.38 -59.97 4.42
CA HIS A 116 6.46 -61.05 5.40
C HIS A 116 5.64 -62.26 4.96
N LYS A 117 4.43 -62.03 4.43
CA LYS A 117 3.55 -63.09 3.94
C LYS A 117 4.15 -63.84 2.74
N LEU A 118 4.76 -63.11 1.80
CA LEU A 118 5.48 -63.72 0.69
C LEU A 118 6.70 -64.52 1.15
N ALA A 119 7.48 -63.99 2.10
CA ALA A 119 8.64 -64.71 2.65
C ALA A 119 8.21 -66.00 3.35
N SER A 120 7.11 -65.99 4.10
CA SER A 120 6.57 -67.22 4.70
C SER A 120 6.12 -68.24 3.64
N TYR A 121 5.48 -67.81 2.55
CA TYR A 121 5.10 -68.74 1.47
C TYR A 121 6.33 -69.35 0.78
N ILE A 122 7.37 -68.56 0.53
CA ILE A 122 8.60 -69.05 -0.12
C ILE A 122 9.35 -70.05 0.78
N LEU A 123 9.35 -69.84 2.10
CA LEU A 123 9.98 -70.78 3.04
C LEU A 123 9.22 -72.10 3.11
N ASP A 124 7.88 -72.04 3.14
CA ASP A 124 7.02 -73.23 3.13
C ASP A 124 7.20 -74.05 1.83
N GLU A 125 7.30 -73.36 0.69
CA GLU A 125 7.50 -74.00 -0.62
C GLU A 125 8.92 -74.57 -0.80
N ALA A 126 9.95 -73.95 -0.22
CA ALA A 126 11.33 -74.49 -0.20
C ALA A 126 11.50 -75.69 0.73
N ASP A 127 10.73 -75.74 1.83
CA ASP A 127 10.71 -76.88 2.75
C ASP A 127 9.95 -78.08 2.14
N GLU A 128 8.94 -77.84 1.29
CA GLU A 128 8.27 -78.91 0.51
C GLU A 128 9.15 -79.47 -0.63
N GLU A 129 9.99 -78.64 -1.27
CA GLU A 129 10.89 -79.09 -2.35
C GLU A 129 12.08 -79.92 -1.81
N ASN A 130 12.59 -79.60 -0.62
CA ASN A 130 13.74 -80.29 0.02
C ASN A 130 13.35 -81.61 0.72
N ASN A 131 12.05 -81.89 0.88
CA ASN A 131 11.54 -83.11 1.50
C ASN A 131 11.08 -84.17 0.46
N ASN A 132 11.25 -83.88 -0.83
CA ASN A 132 10.84 -84.72 -1.96
C ASN A 132 12.01 -85.23 -2.83
N ASP A 133 13.27 -84.99 -2.44
CA ASP A 133 14.51 -85.60 -2.99
C ASP A 133 15.13 -86.58 -1.98
#